data_AF-A0A832J6Z3-F1
#
_entry.id   AF-A0A832J6Z3-F1
#
_cell.length_a   1.000
_cell.length_b   1.000
_cell.length_c   1.000
_cell.angle_alpha   90.00
_cell.angle_beta   90.00
_cell.angle_gamma   90.00
#
_symmetry.space_group_name_H-M   'P 1'
#
loop_
_entity.id
_entity.type
_entity.pdbx_description
1 polymer ?
#
loop_
_entity_poly.entity_id
_entity_poly.type
_entity_poly.pdbx_seq_one_letter_code
_entity_poly.pdbx_strand_id
1 'polypeptide(L)'
;MLVGVIGKPNVGKSTFFKALTMIPVEIDNRPFVTIKPNYGIGYVKVLDPSFELNLRANPRTGYIKGKYRFVPVEIMDVAGLVPGAHEGKGLGNKFLDDLRQAEGFIIVIDIVGATNEEGIYIGKGNYDPINDIKFLEEELDWWFFRIIKENLDKIIRKAKNEGKSIIKELANVLSGININEGEIREAFKELKIDEYTYDFDEKTIFELAKILRKNKKFIIAANRVD
;
A
#
# COMPACT_ATOMS: atom_id res chain seq x y z
N MET A 1 -3.88 11.01 7.26
CA MET A 1 -3.25 9.69 7.12
C MET A 1 -4.17 8.82 6.29
N LEU A 2 -3.69 8.38 5.13
CA LEU A 2 -4.45 7.54 4.20
C LEU A 2 -3.93 6.09 4.24
N VAL A 3 -4.84 5.13 4.41
CA VAL A 3 -4.55 3.69 4.40
C VAL A 3 -5.24 3.03 3.22
N GLY A 4 -4.49 2.30 2.40
CA GLY A 4 -5.03 1.54 1.28
C GLY A 4 -5.49 0.15 1.70
N VAL A 5 -6.71 -0.24 1.36
CA VAL A 5 -7.19 -1.61 1.49
C VAL A 5 -6.95 -2.31 0.15
N ILE A 6 -6.10 -3.33 0.17
CA ILE A 6 -5.69 -4.09 -1.01
C ILE A 6 -5.93 -5.58 -0.80
N GLY A 7 -5.94 -6.33 -1.89
CA GLY A 7 -6.21 -7.77 -1.89
C GLY A 7 -6.65 -8.21 -3.27
N LYS A 8 -6.73 -9.52 -3.50
CA LYS A 8 -7.31 -10.05 -4.73
C LYS A 8 -8.83 -9.86 -4.79
N PRO A 9 -9.48 -10.02 -5.96
CA PRO A 9 -10.93 -10.00 -6.04
C PRO A 9 -11.60 -11.01 -5.10
N ASN A 10 -12.83 -10.74 -4.68
CA ASN A 10 -13.68 -11.68 -3.92
C ASN A 10 -13.15 -12.21 -2.57
N VAL A 11 -12.17 -11.56 -1.93
CA VAL A 11 -11.73 -11.87 -0.55
C VAL A 11 -12.51 -11.13 0.55
N GLY A 12 -13.54 -10.39 0.16
CA GLY A 12 -14.35 -9.57 1.08
C GLY A 12 -13.82 -8.17 1.35
N LYS A 13 -12.91 -7.67 0.49
CA LYS A 13 -12.33 -6.32 0.56
C LYS A 13 -13.37 -5.20 0.67
N SER A 14 -14.36 -5.16 -0.22
CA SER A 14 -15.42 -4.13 -0.18
C SER A 14 -16.31 -4.24 1.05
N THR A 15 -16.58 -5.46 1.54
CA THR A 15 -17.30 -5.68 2.80
C THR A 15 -16.50 -5.17 4.00
N PHE A 16 -15.19 -5.45 4.03
CA PHE A 16 -14.27 -4.95 5.04
C PHE A 16 -14.20 -3.42 5.03
N PHE A 17 -14.07 -2.80 3.85
CA PHE A 17 -14.07 -1.35 3.69
C PHE A 17 -15.37 -0.69 4.19
N LYS A 18 -16.54 -1.26 3.85
CA LYS A 18 -17.84 -0.81 4.40
C LYS A 18 -17.88 -0.87 5.91
N ALA A 19 -17.44 -1.99 6.48
CA ALA A 19 -17.45 -2.19 7.92
C ALA A 19 -16.55 -1.16 8.64
N LEU A 20 -15.40 -0.83 8.05
CA LEU A 20 -14.49 0.17 8.62
C LEU A 20 -15.02 1.60 8.53
N THR A 21 -15.66 1.95 7.41
CA THR A 21 -16.07 3.34 7.15
C THR A 21 -17.46 3.68 7.67
N MET A 22 -18.29 2.67 7.99
CA MET A 22 -19.72 2.84 8.30
C MET A 22 -20.48 3.67 7.24
N ILE A 23 -19.91 3.80 6.04
CA ILE A 23 -20.55 4.41 4.86
C ILE A 23 -21.31 3.30 4.14
N PRO A 24 -22.56 3.53 3.69
CA PRO A 24 -23.24 2.63 2.78
C PRO A 24 -22.54 2.71 1.41
N VAL A 25 -21.47 1.94 1.21
CA VAL A 25 -20.88 1.76 -0.12
C VAL A 25 -21.87 0.88 -0.92
N GLU A 26 -21.99 1.04 -2.23
CA GLU A 26 -22.76 0.07 -3.03
C GLU A 26 -21.85 -1.17 -3.28
N ILE A 27 -22.32 -2.38 -2.97
CA ILE A 27 -21.65 -3.62 -3.41
C ILE A 27 -22.41 -4.05 -4.66
N ASP A 28 -21.79 -3.94 -5.84
CA ASP A 28 -22.25 -4.60 -7.05
C ASP A 28 -21.41 -5.86 -7.29
N ASN A 29 -22.05 -6.99 -7.58
CA ASN A 29 -21.43 -8.32 -7.72
C ASN A 29 -20.88 -8.56 -9.13
N ARG A 30 -20.32 -7.53 -9.77
CA ARG A 30 -19.72 -7.63 -11.11
C ARG A 30 -18.19 -7.55 -11.01
N PRO A 31 -17.44 -8.49 -11.60
CA PRO A 31 -16.01 -8.27 -11.78
C PRO A 31 -15.83 -7.01 -12.66
N PHE A 32 -14.88 -6.14 -12.29
CA PHE A 32 -14.48 -4.92 -13.00
C PHE A 32 -15.22 -3.58 -12.74
N VAL A 33 -15.99 -3.40 -11.67
CA VAL A 33 -16.55 -2.06 -11.33
C VAL A 33 -15.93 -1.46 -10.08
N THR A 34 -14.77 -0.85 -10.23
CA THR A 34 -14.44 0.42 -9.56
C THR A 34 -13.38 1.14 -10.39
N ILE A 35 -13.83 2.00 -11.32
CA ILE A 35 -12.94 2.77 -12.22
C ILE A 35 -12.24 3.92 -11.47
N LYS A 36 -12.63 4.19 -10.22
CA LYS A 36 -11.98 5.12 -9.29
C LYS A 36 -11.93 4.51 -7.89
N PRO A 37 -10.86 4.72 -7.11
CA PRO A 37 -10.78 4.25 -5.73
C PRO A 37 -11.90 4.87 -4.88
N ASN A 38 -12.49 4.08 -3.99
CA ASN A 38 -13.48 4.60 -3.04
C ASN A 38 -12.75 5.17 -1.82
N TYR A 39 -13.17 6.34 -1.34
CA TYR A 39 -12.62 6.94 -0.12
C TYR A 39 -13.65 6.93 1.00
N GLY A 40 -13.18 6.74 2.24
CA GLY A 40 -14.02 6.81 3.43
C GLY A 40 -13.21 7.10 4.68
N ILE A 41 -13.91 7.40 5.77
CA ILE A 41 -13.29 7.68 7.07
C ILE A 41 -13.59 6.51 8.01
N GLY A 42 -12.54 5.80 8.42
CA GLY A 42 -12.59 4.86 9.53
C GLY A 42 -12.14 5.51 10.84
N TYR A 43 -12.26 4.79 11.95
CA TYR A 43 -11.84 5.28 13.27
C TYR A 43 -10.98 4.26 14.02
N VAL A 44 -9.82 4.71 14.49
CA VAL A 44 -8.98 3.94 15.41
C VAL A 44 -9.39 4.28 16.84
N LYS A 45 -9.73 3.24 17.60
CA LYS A 45 -10.13 3.36 19.01
C LYS A 45 -8.89 3.29 19.90
N VAL A 46 -8.63 4.37 20.63
CA VAL A 46 -7.52 4.45 21.61
C VAL A 46 -8.06 4.89 22.97
N LEU A 47 -7.36 4.54 24.05
CA LEU A 47 -7.71 5.06 25.38
C LEU A 47 -7.44 6.57 25.40
N ASP A 48 -8.42 7.36 25.84
CA ASP A 48 -8.26 8.81 25.88
C ASP A 48 -7.44 9.21 27.11
N PRO A 49 -6.33 9.95 26.95
CA PRO A 49 -5.50 10.37 28.10
C PRO A 49 -6.27 11.20 29.13
N SER A 50 -7.29 11.96 28.72
CA SER A 50 -8.11 12.76 29.64
C SER A 50 -8.95 11.89 30.59
N PHE A 51 -9.27 10.65 30.20
CA PHE A 51 -9.97 9.71 31.08
C PHE A 51 -9.08 9.29 32.25
N GLU A 52 -7.82 8.94 31.99
CA GLU A 52 -6.87 8.56 33.05
C GLU A 52 -6.49 9.75 33.94
N LEU A 53 -6.41 10.94 33.34
CA LEU A 53 -6.01 12.16 34.03
C LEU A 53 -7.17 12.90 34.71
N ASN A 54 -8.41 12.39 34.63
CA ASN A 54 -9.62 13.05 35.11
C ASN A 54 -9.78 14.50 34.58
N LEU A 55 -9.42 14.72 33.32
CA LEU A 55 -9.52 16.03 32.66
C LEU A 55 -10.75 16.09 31.76
N ARG A 56 -11.24 17.31 31.50
CA ARG A 56 -12.28 17.52 30.50
C ARG A 56 -11.67 17.42 29.10
N ALA A 57 -12.17 16.49 28.30
CA ALA A 57 -11.72 16.33 26.92
C ALA A 57 -12.39 17.33 25.96
N ASN A 58 -11.64 17.82 24.98
CA ASN A 58 -12.16 18.61 23.87
C ASN A 58 -11.33 18.35 22.59
N PRO A 59 -11.50 17.19 21.93
CA PRO A 59 -10.69 16.82 20.78
C PRO A 59 -11.01 17.73 19.57
N ARG A 60 -9.98 18.23 18.89
CA ARG A 60 -10.14 18.99 17.63
C ARG A 60 -10.50 18.10 16.45
N THR A 61 -10.11 16.82 16.50
CA THR A 61 -10.34 15.81 15.46
C THR A 61 -10.91 14.53 16.09
N GLY A 62 -11.87 13.91 15.41
CA GLY A 62 -12.56 12.72 15.92
C GLY A 62 -13.56 13.03 17.04
N TYR A 63 -13.86 12.02 17.86
CA TYR A 63 -14.79 12.15 18.98
C TYR A 63 -14.43 11.20 20.12
N ILE A 64 -15.07 11.38 21.28
CA ILE A 64 -14.86 10.56 22.47
C ILE A 64 -16.17 9.90 22.85
N LYS A 65 -16.11 8.61 23.20
CA LYS A 65 -17.24 7.83 23.71
C LYS A 65 -16.78 6.98 24.89
N GLY A 66 -17.26 7.32 26.08
CA GLY A 66 -16.77 6.74 27.33
C GLY A 66 -15.29 7.07 27.55
N LYS A 67 -14.48 6.07 27.89
CA LYS A 67 -13.03 6.22 28.09
C LYS A 67 -12.18 6.26 26.81
N TYR A 68 -12.81 6.14 25.64
CA TYR A 68 -12.09 5.96 24.38
C TYR A 68 -12.22 7.15 23.44
N ARG A 69 -11.11 7.52 22.81
CA ARG A 69 -11.05 8.43 21.67
C ARG A 69 -11.11 7.62 20.37
N PHE A 70 -11.86 8.14 19.42
CA PHE A 70 -12.00 7.63 18.07
C PHE A 70 -11.29 8.59 17.13
N VAL A 71 -10.07 8.22 16.72
CA VAL A 71 -9.22 9.04 15.86
C VAL A 71 -9.55 8.71 14.40
N PRO A 72 -9.98 9.69 13.59
CA PRO A 72 -10.34 9.43 12.20
C PRO A 72 -9.09 9.07 11.38
N VAL A 73 -9.24 8.08 10.51
CA VAL A 73 -8.22 7.65 9.53
C VAL A 73 -8.90 7.57 8.17
N GLU A 74 -8.28 8.17 7.17
CA GLU A 74 -8.78 8.07 5.80
C GLU A 74 -8.42 6.70 5.26
N ILE A 75 -9.37 6.07 4.58
CA ILE A 75 -9.23 4.74 4.01
C ILE A 75 -9.58 4.84 2.54
N MET A 76 -8.76 4.25 1.68
CA MET A 76 -9.09 4.02 0.28
C MET A 76 -9.31 2.53 0.02
N ASP A 77 -10.36 2.20 -0.72
CA ASP A 77 -10.56 0.89 -1.31
C ASP A 77 -10.13 0.94 -2.78
N VAL A 78 -9.13 0.14 -3.13
CA VAL A 78 -8.66 0.00 -4.51
C VAL A 78 -9.25 -1.28 -5.09
N ALA A 79 -9.45 -1.35 -6.40
CA ALA A 79 -9.91 -2.58 -7.04
C ALA A 79 -8.99 -3.77 -6.73
N GLY A 80 -9.54 -4.99 -6.84
CA GLY A 80 -8.76 -6.20 -6.57
C GLY A 80 -7.58 -6.34 -7.51
N LEU A 81 -6.39 -6.60 -6.96
CA LEU A 81 -5.19 -6.89 -7.73
C LEU A 81 -5.16 -8.37 -8.11
N VAL A 82 -4.85 -8.67 -9.36
CA VAL A 82 -4.62 -10.02 -9.86
C VAL A 82 -3.16 -10.14 -10.33
N PRO A 83 -2.59 -11.34 -10.41
CA PRO A 83 -1.23 -11.52 -10.92
C PRO A 83 -1.02 -10.87 -12.30
N GLY A 84 0.12 -10.21 -12.47
CA GLY A 84 0.47 -9.48 -13.70
C GLY A 84 -0.13 -8.07 -13.79
N ALA A 85 -0.68 -7.52 -12.69
CA ALA A 85 -1.18 -6.14 -12.66
C ALA A 85 -0.07 -5.12 -12.96
N HIS A 86 1.16 -5.40 -12.52
CA HIS A 86 2.36 -4.63 -12.80
C HIS A 86 2.85 -4.71 -14.25
N GLU A 87 2.37 -5.64 -15.08
CA GLU A 87 2.74 -5.73 -16.50
C GLU A 87 1.95 -4.74 -17.38
N GLY A 88 1.00 -4.01 -16.79
CA GLY A 88 0.11 -3.11 -17.53
C GLY A 88 -0.96 -3.81 -18.34
N LYS A 89 -1.18 -5.11 -18.12
CA LYS A 89 -2.37 -5.80 -18.61
C LYS A 89 -3.59 -5.30 -17.83
N GLY A 90 -4.53 -4.66 -18.51
CA GLY A 90 -5.77 -4.15 -17.91
C GLY A 90 -5.61 -2.83 -17.12
N LEU A 91 -6.38 -2.67 -16.04
CA LEU A 91 -6.41 -1.47 -15.19
C LEU A 91 -5.37 -1.48 -14.05
N GLY A 92 -4.54 -2.53 -13.94
CA GLY A 92 -3.60 -2.77 -12.83
C GLY A 92 -2.66 -1.60 -12.52
N ASN A 93 -2.02 -1.02 -13.54
CA ASN A 93 -1.15 0.14 -13.37
C ASN A 93 -1.87 1.37 -12.79
N LYS A 94 -3.13 1.61 -13.20
CA LYS A 94 -3.92 2.73 -12.65
C LYS A 94 -4.23 2.51 -11.17
N PHE A 95 -4.52 1.27 -10.78
CA PHE A 95 -4.77 0.92 -9.39
C PHE A 95 -3.52 1.07 -8.52
N LEU A 96 -2.37 0.64 -9.02
CA LEU A 96 -1.10 0.86 -8.32
C LEU A 96 -0.79 2.36 -8.19
N ASP A 97 -1.11 3.16 -9.22
CA ASP A 97 -0.96 4.61 -9.15
C ASP A 97 -1.90 5.28 -8.14
N ASP A 98 -3.11 4.75 -7.95
CA ASP A 98 -4.01 5.22 -6.89
C ASP A 98 -3.40 4.95 -5.50
N LEU A 99 -2.70 3.82 -5.32
CA LEU A 99 -2.03 3.46 -4.06
C LEU A 99 -0.86 4.37 -3.68
N ARG A 100 -0.37 5.22 -4.60
CA ARG A 100 0.73 6.18 -4.33
C ARG A 100 0.47 7.03 -3.09
N GLN A 101 -0.78 7.47 -2.91
CA GLN A 101 -1.17 8.36 -1.83
C GLN A 101 -1.22 7.67 -0.46
N ALA A 102 -1.25 6.33 -0.43
CA ALA A 102 -1.36 5.58 0.81
C ALA A 102 -0.03 5.55 1.58
N GLU A 103 -0.12 5.78 2.88
CA GLU A 103 1.02 5.71 3.81
C GLU A 103 1.27 4.27 4.31
N GLY A 104 0.25 3.42 4.23
CA GLY A 104 0.33 2.00 4.54
C GLY A 104 -0.84 1.23 3.96
N PHE A 105 -0.76 -0.09 4.03
CA PHE A 105 -1.69 -0.99 3.38
C PHE A 105 -2.28 -2.01 4.36
N ILE A 106 -3.58 -2.25 4.24
CA ILE A 106 -4.26 -3.41 4.83
C ILE A 106 -4.47 -4.42 3.71
N ILE A 107 -3.80 -5.56 3.81
CA ILE A 107 -3.90 -6.67 2.88
C ILE A 107 -5.02 -7.59 3.36
N VAL A 108 -6.16 -7.61 2.67
CA VAL A 108 -7.27 -8.51 2.96
C VAL A 108 -7.02 -9.84 2.25
N ILE A 109 -6.98 -10.93 3.01
CA ILE A 109 -6.80 -12.29 2.48
C ILE A 109 -7.98 -13.18 2.86
N ASP A 110 -8.26 -14.17 2.02
CA ASP A 110 -9.23 -15.25 2.30
C ASP A 110 -8.53 -16.37 3.07
N ILE A 111 -8.62 -16.34 4.40
CA ILE A 111 -7.86 -17.27 5.26
C ILE A 111 -8.33 -18.73 5.14
N VAL A 112 -9.55 -18.95 4.64
CA VAL A 112 -10.11 -20.30 4.45
C VAL A 112 -9.60 -20.92 3.16
N GLY A 113 -8.91 -20.17 2.30
CA GLY A 113 -8.35 -20.69 1.06
C GLY A 113 -9.45 -21.17 0.11
N ALA A 114 -10.58 -20.45 0.04
CA ALA A 114 -11.71 -20.81 -0.79
C ALA A 114 -11.63 -20.25 -2.21
N THR A 115 -10.72 -19.32 -2.45
CA THR A 115 -10.53 -18.61 -3.72
C THR A 115 -9.09 -18.73 -4.23
N ASN A 116 -8.92 -18.90 -5.56
CA ASN A 116 -7.60 -18.92 -6.21
C ASN A 116 -7.01 -17.50 -6.40
N GLU A 117 -5.88 -17.35 -7.09
CA GLU A 117 -5.19 -16.07 -7.33
C GLU A 117 -6.08 -15.00 -8.00
N GLU A 118 -7.01 -15.44 -8.84
CA GLU A 118 -7.92 -14.55 -9.59
C GLU A 118 -9.18 -14.18 -8.79
N GLY A 119 -9.33 -14.73 -7.58
CA GLY A 119 -10.53 -14.56 -6.77
C GLY A 119 -11.69 -15.45 -7.20
N ILE A 120 -11.44 -16.51 -7.97
CA ILE A 120 -12.43 -17.50 -8.39
C ILE A 120 -12.61 -18.51 -7.26
N TYR A 121 -13.86 -18.81 -6.91
CA TYR A 121 -14.18 -19.81 -5.88
C TYR A 121 -13.81 -21.23 -6.36
N ILE A 122 -12.98 -21.92 -5.58
CA ILE A 122 -12.49 -23.28 -5.85
C ILE A 122 -12.79 -24.27 -4.73
N GLY A 123 -13.50 -23.84 -3.69
CA GLY A 123 -13.81 -24.65 -2.50
C GLY A 123 -12.84 -24.43 -1.35
N LYS A 124 -13.32 -24.56 -0.11
CA LYS A 124 -12.56 -24.30 1.12
C LYS A 124 -11.35 -25.24 1.24
N GLY A 125 -10.20 -24.69 1.63
CA GLY A 125 -8.96 -25.44 1.83
C GLY A 125 -8.23 -25.88 0.56
N ASN A 126 -8.72 -25.46 -0.63
CA ASN A 126 -8.10 -25.83 -1.91
C ASN A 126 -7.03 -24.83 -2.37
N TYR A 127 -6.79 -23.77 -1.60
CA TYR A 127 -5.80 -22.74 -1.87
C TYR A 127 -4.99 -22.41 -0.61
N ASP A 128 -3.68 -22.17 -0.75
CA ASP A 128 -2.83 -21.69 0.34
C ASP A 128 -2.85 -20.15 0.38
N PRO A 129 -3.46 -19.51 1.41
CA PRO A 129 -3.55 -18.05 1.50
C PRO A 129 -2.21 -17.34 1.57
N ILE A 130 -1.11 -18.03 1.89
CA ILE A 130 0.24 -17.45 1.85
C ILE A 130 0.59 -16.97 0.43
N ASN A 131 0.07 -17.63 -0.59
CA ASN A 131 0.30 -17.24 -1.98
C ASN A 131 -0.34 -15.87 -2.28
N ASP A 132 -1.41 -15.48 -1.59
CA ASP A 132 -2.00 -14.14 -1.71
C ASP A 132 -1.02 -13.04 -1.28
N ILE A 133 -0.30 -13.28 -0.18
CA ILE A 133 0.69 -12.34 0.36
C ILE A 133 1.87 -12.25 -0.60
N LYS A 134 2.40 -13.40 -1.03
CA LYS A 134 3.58 -13.46 -1.91
C LYS A 134 3.34 -12.74 -3.24
N PHE A 135 2.20 -12.98 -3.90
CA PHE A 135 1.93 -12.30 -5.17
C PHE A 135 1.78 -10.80 -4.95
N LEU A 136 1.10 -10.35 -3.89
CA LEU A 136 0.93 -8.92 -3.64
C LEU A 136 2.27 -8.23 -3.35
N GLU A 137 3.15 -8.86 -2.57
CA GLU A 137 4.50 -8.34 -2.34
C GLU A 137 5.29 -8.24 -3.65
N GLU A 138 5.22 -9.26 -4.50
CA GLU A 138 5.89 -9.28 -5.79
C GLU A 138 5.34 -8.19 -6.74
N GLU A 139 4.02 -8.02 -6.82
CA GLU A 139 3.39 -6.95 -7.62
C GLU A 139 3.85 -5.56 -7.18
N LEU A 140 3.98 -5.35 -5.86
CA LEU A 140 4.48 -4.08 -5.32
C LEU A 140 5.98 -3.89 -5.55
N ASP A 141 6.79 -4.95 -5.45
CA ASP A 141 8.22 -4.91 -5.79
C ASP A 141 8.41 -4.48 -7.25
N TRP A 142 7.67 -5.09 -8.18
CA TRP A 142 7.69 -4.73 -9.60
C TRP A 142 7.19 -3.31 -9.87
N TRP A 143 6.16 -2.87 -9.13
CA TRP A 143 5.66 -1.51 -9.24
C TRP A 143 6.72 -0.47 -8.84
N PHE A 144 7.40 -0.66 -7.70
CA PHE A 144 8.50 0.21 -7.27
C PHE A 144 9.64 0.20 -8.30
N PHE A 145 10.02 -0.97 -8.79
CA PHE A 145 11.06 -1.13 -9.81
C PHE A 145 10.74 -0.31 -11.06
N ARG A 146 9.51 -0.40 -11.55
CA ARG A 146 9.07 0.35 -12.74
C ARG A 146 9.11 1.86 -12.52
N ILE A 147 8.65 2.36 -11.37
CA ILE A 147 8.73 3.79 -11.05
C ILE A 147 10.18 4.28 -11.11
N ILE A 148 11.12 3.54 -10.52
CA ILE A 148 12.53 3.90 -10.53
C ILE A 148 13.08 3.84 -11.96
N LYS A 149 12.87 2.71 -12.65
CA LYS A 149 13.40 2.45 -13.99
C LYS A 149 12.91 3.47 -15.02
N GLU A 150 11.62 3.79 -15.04
CA GLU A 150 11.02 4.75 -15.98
C GLU A 150 11.56 6.19 -15.80
N ASN A 151 12.07 6.52 -14.61
CA ASN A 151 12.59 7.85 -14.30
C ASN A 151 14.12 7.92 -14.24
N LEU A 152 14.81 6.78 -14.29
CA LEU A 152 16.23 6.67 -13.95
C LEU A 152 17.13 7.55 -14.85
N ASP A 153 16.93 7.54 -16.16
CA ASP A 153 17.73 8.33 -17.10
C ASP A 153 17.65 9.84 -16.79
N LYS A 154 16.45 10.31 -16.43
CA LYS A 154 16.20 11.71 -16.07
C LYS A 154 16.88 12.06 -14.75
N ILE A 155 16.79 11.17 -13.76
CA ILE A 155 17.42 11.30 -12.45
C ILE A 155 18.95 11.39 -12.61
N ILE A 156 19.55 10.43 -13.33
CA ILE A 156 21.00 10.38 -13.57
C ILE A 156 21.48 11.64 -14.27
N ARG A 157 20.82 12.06 -15.36
CA ARG A 157 21.22 13.26 -16.11
C ARG A 157 21.21 14.51 -15.24
N LYS A 158 20.20 14.66 -14.38
CA LYS A 158 20.09 15.82 -13.49
C LYS A 158 21.14 15.80 -12.38
N ALA A 159 21.34 14.65 -11.74
CA ALA A 159 22.36 14.48 -10.71
C ALA A 159 23.78 14.74 -11.24
N LYS A 160 24.11 14.21 -12.43
CA LYS A 160 25.39 14.48 -13.13
C LYS A 160 25.61 15.97 -13.40
N ASN A 161 24.61 16.66 -13.95
CA ASN A 161 24.72 18.08 -14.28
C ASN A 161 24.93 18.97 -13.05
N GLU A 162 24.35 18.60 -11.91
CA GLU A 162 24.48 19.35 -10.66
C GLU A 162 25.69 18.93 -9.82
N GLY A 163 26.38 17.84 -10.18
CA GLY A 163 27.49 17.28 -9.39
C GLY A 163 27.06 16.80 -8.00
N LYS A 164 25.80 16.36 -7.85
CA LYS A 164 25.18 16.00 -6.56
C LYS A 164 24.89 14.51 -6.49
N SER A 165 24.73 14.04 -5.26
CA SER A 165 24.22 12.70 -4.94
C SER A 165 22.88 12.44 -5.64
N ILE A 166 22.72 11.23 -6.18
CA ILE A 166 21.50 10.80 -6.86
C ILE A 166 20.29 10.67 -5.92
N ILE A 167 20.55 10.56 -4.61
CA ILE A 167 19.55 10.35 -3.56
C ILE A 167 18.47 11.43 -3.58
N LYS A 168 18.87 12.70 -3.73
CA LYS A 168 17.91 13.81 -3.75
C LYS A 168 16.95 13.71 -4.94
N GLU A 169 17.47 13.33 -6.11
CA GLU A 169 16.65 13.19 -7.31
C GLU A 169 15.76 11.94 -7.28
N LEU A 170 16.25 10.84 -6.70
CA LEU A 170 15.43 9.68 -6.38
C LEU A 170 14.30 10.05 -5.40
N ALA A 171 14.61 10.77 -4.33
CA ALA A 171 13.61 11.21 -3.35
C ALA A 171 12.54 12.11 -3.98
N ASN A 172 12.93 13.01 -4.89
CA ASN A 172 11.96 13.85 -5.61
C ASN A 172 10.96 12.99 -6.40
N VAL A 173 11.44 11.96 -7.11
CA VAL A 173 10.59 11.07 -7.91
C VAL A 173 9.74 10.16 -7.03
N LEU A 174 10.33 9.60 -5.97
CA LEU A 174 9.69 8.65 -5.08
C LEU A 174 8.88 9.31 -3.95
N SER A 175 8.89 10.64 -3.87
CA SER A 175 8.04 11.42 -2.96
C SER A 175 6.56 11.12 -3.16
N GLY A 176 6.15 10.83 -4.40
CA GLY A 176 4.78 10.46 -4.73
C GLY A 176 4.33 9.15 -4.09
N ILE A 177 5.26 8.27 -3.73
CA ILE A 177 5.00 7.05 -2.94
C ILE A 177 5.51 7.21 -1.50
N ASN A 178 5.57 8.42 -0.96
CA ASN A 178 6.00 8.73 0.41
C ASN A 178 7.34 8.08 0.81
N ILE A 179 8.32 8.06 -0.10
CA ILE A 179 9.71 7.66 0.21
C ILE A 179 10.57 8.92 0.33
N ASN A 180 11.34 9.03 1.41
CA ASN A 180 12.20 10.16 1.72
C ASN A 180 13.70 9.87 1.52
N GLU A 181 14.54 10.91 1.59
CA GLU A 181 16.00 10.77 1.43
C GLU A 181 16.64 9.83 2.46
N GLY A 182 16.15 9.80 3.69
CA GLY A 182 16.68 8.95 4.76
C GLY A 182 16.50 7.47 4.42
N GLU A 183 15.31 7.09 4.00
CA GLU A 183 14.98 5.72 3.56
C GLU A 183 15.84 5.28 2.36
N ILE A 184 16.08 6.19 1.41
CA ILE A 184 16.94 5.90 0.25
C ILE A 184 18.41 5.76 0.69
N ARG A 185 18.91 6.61 1.61
CA ARG A 185 20.27 6.48 2.16
C ARG A 185 20.45 5.15 2.88
N GLU A 186 19.47 4.71 3.65
CA GLU A 186 19.50 3.42 4.32
C GLU A 186 19.55 2.27 3.31
N ALA A 187 18.71 2.31 2.27
CA ALA A 187 18.72 1.31 1.21
C ALA A 187 20.05 1.28 0.44
N PHE A 188 20.64 2.44 0.14
CA PHE A 188 21.96 2.53 -0.51
C PHE A 188 23.07 1.95 0.36
N LYS A 189 23.02 2.20 1.68
CA LYS A 189 23.97 1.59 2.63
C LYS A 189 23.85 0.08 2.68
N GLU A 190 22.61 -0.45 2.70
CA GLU A 190 22.36 -1.90 2.70
C GLU A 190 22.90 -2.57 1.42
N LEU A 191 22.67 -1.94 0.26
CA LEU A 191 23.14 -2.42 -1.04
C LEU A 191 24.60 -2.07 -1.35
N LYS A 192 25.27 -1.30 -0.49
CA LYS A 192 26.64 -0.79 -0.68
C LYS A 192 26.80 -0.02 -2.01
N ILE A 193 25.79 0.77 -2.36
CA ILE A 193 25.78 1.63 -3.54
C ILE A 193 26.39 2.98 -3.17
N ASP A 194 27.34 3.46 -3.98
CA ASP A 194 27.84 4.83 -3.88
C ASP A 194 26.75 5.81 -4.35
N GLU A 195 26.41 6.80 -3.53
CA GLU A 195 25.41 7.80 -3.88
C GLU A 195 25.79 8.71 -5.07
N TYR A 196 27.06 8.67 -5.47
CA TYR A 196 27.59 9.33 -6.67
C TYR A 196 27.72 8.39 -7.88
N THR A 197 27.31 7.12 -7.75
CA THR A 197 27.22 6.22 -8.91
C THR A 197 26.09 6.62 -9.84
N TYR A 198 26.32 6.40 -11.14
CA TYR A 198 25.35 6.62 -12.19
C TYR A 198 25.16 5.41 -13.08
N ASP A 199 25.80 4.29 -12.73
CA ASP A 199 25.68 3.03 -13.44
C ASP A 199 24.87 2.09 -12.56
N PHE A 200 23.64 1.81 -12.99
CA PHE A 200 22.69 0.95 -12.30
C PHE A 200 22.27 -0.14 -13.26
N ASP A 201 22.62 -1.39 -12.95
CA ASP A 201 22.06 -2.53 -13.64
C ASP A 201 20.62 -2.81 -13.15
N GLU A 202 19.85 -3.56 -13.96
CA GLU A 202 18.46 -3.85 -13.62
C GLU A 202 18.30 -4.60 -12.29
N LYS A 203 19.27 -5.45 -11.95
CA LYS A 203 19.27 -6.22 -10.72
C LYS A 203 19.37 -5.30 -9.49
N THR A 204 20.24 -4.30 -9.55
CA THR A 204 20.45 -3.31 -8.50
C THR A 204 19.21 -2.45 -8.32
N ILE A 205 18.57 -2.03 -9.42
CA ILE A 205 17.31 -1.27 -9.36
C ILE A 205 16.21 -2.12 -8.72
N PHE A 206 16.13 -3.41 -9.06
CA PHE A 206 15.13 -4.31 -8.49
C PHE A 206 15.35 -4.51 -6.99
N GLU A 207 16.57 -4.78 -6.55
CA GLU A 207 16.87 -4.90 -5.11
C GLU A 207 16.61 -3.59 -4.35
N LEU A 208 16.93 -2.43 -4.95
CA LEU A 208 16.59 -1.13 -4.38
C LEU A 208 15.07 -0.97 -4.21
N ALA A 209 14.29 -1.34 -5.24
CA ALA A 209 12.84 -1.32 -5.19
C ALA A 209 12.29 -2.19 -4.05
N LYS A 210 12.81 -3.42 -3.88
CA LYS A 210 12.39 -4.33 -2.81
C LYS A 210 12.65 -3.74 -1.42
N ILE A 211 13.83 -3.17 -1.19
CA ILE A 211 14.18 -2.57 0.11
C ILE A 211 13.27 -1.37 0.39
N LEU A 212 13.09 -0.48 -0.58
CA LEU A 212 12.23 0.70 -0.40
C LEU A 212 10.76 0.32 -0.18
N ARG A 213 10.27 -0.72 -0.85
CA ARG A 213 8.91 -1.23 -0.64
C ARG A 213 8.75 -1.82 0.76
N LYS A 214 9.78 -2.44 1.37
CA LYS A 214 9.74 -2.90 2.78
C LYS A 214 9.52 -1.78 3.79
N ASN A 215 9.87 -0.54 3.47
CA ASN A 215 9.63 0.60 4.35
C ASN A 215 8.14 0.97 4.41
N LYS A 216 7.31 0.47 3.48
CA LYS A 216 5.86 0.57 3.57
C LYS A 216 5.32 -0.34 4.67
N LYS A 217 4.36 0.19 5.42
CA LYS A 217 3.68 -0.55 6.48
C LYS A 217 2.59 -1.43 5.88
N PHE A 218 2.65 -2.72 6.18
CA PHE A 218 1.64 -3.70 5.78
C PHE A 218 1.00 -4.32 7.02
N ILE A 219 -0.32 -4.45 7.00
CA ILE A 219 -1.09 -5.20 8.00
C ILE A 219 -1.93 -6.22 7.25
N ILE A 220 -1.89 -7.47 7.69
CA ILE A 220 -2.72 -8.53 7.09
C ILE A 220 -4.05 -8.61 7.84
N ALA A 221 -5.15 -8.46 7.12
CA ALA A 221 -6.49 -8.75 7.58
C ALA A 221 -6.89 -10.14 7.08
N ALA A 222 -6.70 -11.16 7.93
CA ALA A 222 -7.18 -12.52 7.69
C ALA A 222 -8.71 -12.55 7.81
N ASN A 223 -9.39 -12.46 6.67
CA ASN A 223 -10.84 -12.37 6.60
C ASN A 223 -11.49 -13.75 6.41
N ARG A 224 -12.80 -13.86 6.71
CA ARG A 224 -13.60 -15.11 6.63
C ARG A 224 -13.17 -16.20 7.62
N VAL A 225 -12.77 -15.80 8.83
CA VAL A 225 -12.41 -16.74 9.90
C VAL A 225 -13.64 -17.48 10.45
N ASP A 226 -14.81 -16.86 10.38
CA ASP A 226 -16.11 -17.35 10.82
C ASP A 226 -16.73 -18.43 9.90
#